data_AF-A0A731F3F1-F1
#
_entry.id   AF-A0A731F3F1-F1
#
_cell.length_a   1.000
_cell.length_b   1.000
_cell.length_c   1.000
_cell.angle_alpha   90.00
_cell.angle_beta   90.00
_cell.angle_gamma   90.00
#
_symmetry.space_group_name_H-M   'P 1'
#
loop_
_entity.id
_entity.type
_entity.pdbx_description
1 polymer ?
#
loop_
_entity_poly.entity_id
_entity_poly.type
_entity_poly.pdbx_seq_one_letter_code
_entity_poly.pdbx_strand_id
1 'polypeptide(L)' 'KNDARATASAYLEYGKQSVEIYHEIDEIAKKYSGLKYNGSISSDFNTMKCIDFIHDRELNELIKRRVEK' A
#
# COMPACT_ATOMS: atom_id res chain seq x y z
N LYS A 1 10.85 7.04 7.98
CA LYS A 1 11.11 6.43 6.64
C LYS A 1 11.89 5.12 6.75
N ASN A 2 13.05 5.08 7.41
CA ASN A 2 13.84 3.83 7.52
C ASN A 2 13.12 2.73 8.30
N ASP A 3 12.44 3.08 9.39
CA ASP A 3 11.59 2.17 10.16
C ASP A 3 10.51 1.49 9.29
N ALA A 4 9.67 2.28 8.62
CA ALA A 4 8.66 1.77 7.69
C ALA A 4 9.24 0.89 6.56
N ARG A 5 10.44 1.23 6.05
CA ARG A 5 11.14 0.40 5.04
C ARG A 5 11.59 -0.93 5.61
N ALA A 6 12.19 -0.95 6.80
CA ALA A 6 12.59 -2.18 7.46
C ALA A 6 11.38 -3.10 7.73
N THR A 7 10.26 -2.51 8.18
CA THR A 7 8.99 -3.23 8.37
C THR A 7 8.46 -3.80 7.04
N ALA A 8 8.44 -3.01 5.97
CA ALA A 8 8.01 -3.49 4.65
C ALA A 8 8.91 -4.62 4.12
N SER A 9 10.23 -4.51 4.30
CA SER A 9 11.19 -5.56 3.94
C SER A 9 10.96 -6.84 4.74
N ALA A 10 10.62 -6.76 6.02
CA ALA A 10 10.28 -7.94 6.81
C ALA A 10 9.01 -8.63 6.26
N TYR A 11 7.95 -7.88 5.93
CA TYR A 11 6.75 -8.47 5.33
C TYR A 11 7.00 -9.07 3.93
N LEU A 12 7.91 -8.48 3.15
CA LEU A 12 8.34 -9.02 1.87
C LEU A 12 9.08 -10.36 2.05
N GLU A 13 10.04 -10.42 2.96
CA GLU A 13 10.86 -11.62 3.23
C GLU A 13 10.02 -12.82 3.67
N TYR A 14 9.01 -12.59 4.53
CA TYR A 14 8.11 -13.65 5.01
C TYR A 14 6.90 -13.88 4.09
N GLY A 15 6.76 -13.07 3.05
CA GLY A 15 5.73 -13.22 2.03
C GLY A 15 5.90 -14.50 1.24
N LYS A 16 4.79 -15.08 0.78
CA LYS A 16 4.80 -16.26 -0.10
C LYS A 16 4.47 -15.91 -1.55
N GLN A 17 4.20 -14.64 -1.81
CA GLN A 17 3.81 -14.14 -3.11
C GLN A 17 5.05 -13.88 -3.98
N SER A 18 4.87 -13.90 -5.29
CA SER A 18 5.95 -13.58 -6.22
C SER A 18 6.30 -12.09 -6.18
N VAL A 19 7.53 -11.72 -6.54
CA VAL A 19 8.00 -10.32 -6.47
C VAL A 19 7.15 -9.38 -7.34
N GLU A 20 6.56 -9.89 -8.42
CA GLU A 20 5.71 -9.13 -9.33
C GLU A 20 4.47 -8.57 -8.63
N ILE A 21 3.89 -9.29 -7.65
CA ILE A 21 2.74 -8.75 -6.91
C ILE A 21 3.12 -7.48 -6.15
N TYR A 22 4.33 -7.41 -5.61
CA TYR A 22 4.78 -6.28 -4.81
C TYR A 22 5.01 -5.05 -5.69
N HIS A 23 5.44 -5.25 -6.94
CA HIS A 23 5.48 -4.18 -7.93
C HIS A 23 4.08 -3.66 -8.28
N GLU A 24 3.10 -4.55 -8.46
CA GLU A 24 1.70 -4.15 -8.68
C GLU A 24 1.14 -3.38 -7.46
N ILE A 25 1.44 -3.83 -6.24
CA ILE A 25 1.05 -3.16 -4.99
C ILE A 25 1.70 -1.76 -4.88
N ASP A 26 2.97 -1.62 -5.26
CA ASP A 26 3.69 -0.34 -5.24
C ASP A 26 3.05 0.70 -6.17
N GLU A 27 2.57 0.30 -7.35
CA GLU A 27 1.88 1.23 -8.27
C GLU A 27 0.55 1.73 -7.68
N ILE A 28 -0.21 0.85 -7.01
CA ILE A 28 -1.43 1.25 -6.30
C ILE A 28 -1.07 2.18 -5.12
N ALA A 29 -0.03 1.88 -4.35
CA ALA A 29 0.40 2.72 -3.24
C ALA A 29 0.84 4.13 -3.70
N LYS A 30 1.54 4.23 -4.83
CA LYS A 30 1.96 5.52 -5.43
C LYS A 30 0.77 6.40 -5.75
N LYS A 31 -0.31 5.84 -6.34
CA LYS A 31 -1.56 6.56 -6.62
C LYS A 31 -2.08 7.25 -5.35
N TYR A 32 -2.15 6.53 -4.23
CA TYR A 32 -2.61 7.10 -2.95
C TYR A 32 -1.65 8.13 -2.38
N SER A 33 -0.34 7.87 -2.43
CA SER A 33 0.67 8.83 -1.94
C SER A 33 0.63 10.18 -2.64
N GLY A 34 0.20 10.20 -3.92
CA GLY A 34 0.08 11.42 -4.73
C GLY A 34 -1.24 12.18 -4.58
N LEU A 35 -2.24 11.63 -3.87
CA LEU A 35 -3.52 12.31 -3.68
C LEU A 35 -3.37 13.54 -2.79
N LYS A 36 -4.20 14.56 -3.02
CA LYS A 36 -4.31 15.75 -2.17
C LYS A 36 -5.55 15.63 -1.30
N TYR A 37 -5.34 15.68 0.01
CA TYR A 37 -6.39 15.57 1.01
C TYR A 37 -6.54 16.92 1.70
N ASN A 38 -7.76 17.29 2.03
CA ASN A 38 -8.08 18.50 2.77
C ASN A 38 -8.87 18.12 4.02
N GLY A 39 -8.78 18.95 5.07
CA GLY A 39 -9.52 18.74 6.29
C GLY A 39 -9.60 20.02 7.13
N SER A 40 -10.08 19.88 8.35
CA SER A 40 -10.21 20.98 9.31
C SER A 40 -8.86 21.55 9.79
N ILE A 41 -7.75 20.86 9.51
CA ILE A 41 -6.39 21.30 9.79
C ILE A 41 -5.52 21.28 8.52
N SER A 42 -4.47 22.10 8.52
CA SER A 42 -3.44 22.05 7.49
C SER A 42 -2.50 20.86 7.73
N SER A 43 -2.57 19.85 6.89
CA SER A 43 -1.72 18.66 6.93
C SER A 43 -1.77 17.94 5.57
N ASP A 44 -0.79 17.08 5.30
CA ASP A 44 -0.78 16.25 4.10
C ASP A 44 -1.65 14.99 4.23
N PHE A 45 -2.09 14.64 5.45
CA PHE A 45 -2.92 13.46 5.74
C PHE A 45 -2.33 12.14 5.22
N ASN A 46 -1.00 12.00 5.17
CA ASN A 46 -0.33 10.83 4.59
C ASN A 46 -0.72 9.50 5.26
N THR A 47 -0.91 9.50 6.59
CA THR A 47 -1.41 8.30 7.30
C THR A 47 -2.80 7.89 6.82
N MET A 48 -3.69 8.85 6.59
CA MET A 48 -5.05 8.58 6.08
C MET A 48 -5.00 8.03 4.66
N LYS A 49 -4.13 8.57 3.79
CA LYS A 49 -3.91 8.02 2.45
C LYS A 49 -3.45 6.56 2.49
N CYS A 50 -2.55 6.21 3.42
CA CYS A 50 -2.13 4.82 3.62
C CYS A 50 -3.25 3.92 4.13
N ILE A 51 -4.13 4.43 5.01
CA ILE A 51 -5.31 3.69 5.49
C ILE A 51 -6.28 3.45 4.33
N ASP A 52 -6.58 4.48 3.53
CA ASP A 52 -7.47 4.34 2.38
C ASP A 52 -6.89 3.41 1.32
N PHE A 53 -5.57 3.42 1.13
CA PHE A 53 -4.85 2.45 0.30
C PHE A 53 -5.08 1.00 0.74
N ILE A 54 -5.01 0.70 2.05
CA ILE A 54 -5.24 -0.67 2.55
C ILE A 54 -6.70 -1.12 2.35
N HIS A 55 -7.66 -0.19 2.32
CA HIS A 55 -9.06 -0.48 2.07
C HIS A 55 -9.45 -0.36 0.59
N ASP A 56 -8.48 -0.15 -0.31
CA ASP A 56 -8.72 0.02 -1.73
C ASP A 56 -9.27 -1.25 -2.38
N ARG A 57 -10.22 -1.07 -3.29
CA ARG A 57 -10.86 -2.18 -4.00
C ARG A 57 -9.89 -2.84 -4.98
N GLU A 58 -9.08 -2.06 -5.69
CA GLU A 58 -8.12 -2.57 -6.68
C GLU A 58 -7.03 -3.41 -5.99
N LEU A 59 -6.52 -2.97 -4.84
CA LEU A 59 -5.63 -3.76 -3.99
C LEU A 59 -6.28 -5.06 -3.51
N ASN A 60 -7.52 -5.00 -3.02
CA ASN A 60 -8.24 -6.19 -2.53
C ASN A 60 -8.47 -7.22 -3.66
N GLU A 61 -8.83 -6.76 -4.86
CA GLU A 61 -8.99 -7.62 -6.03
C GLU A 61 -7.66 -8.24 -6.47
N LEU A 62 -6.57 -7.48 -6.44
CA LEU A 62 -5.22 -8.00 -6.72
C LEU A 62 -4.85 -9.12 -5.76
N ILE A 63 -5.03 -8.90 -4.45
CA ILE A 63 -4.69 -9.88 -3.41
C ILE A 63 -5.53 -11.16 -3.58
N LYS A 64 -6.85 -11.03 -3.76
CA LYS A 64 -7.75 -12.20 -3.94
C LYS A 64 -7.34 -13.08 -5.11
N ARG A 65 -7.05 -12.50 -6.28
CA ARG A 65 -6.64 -13.26 -7.48
C ARG A 65 -5.35 -14.05 -7.29
N ARG A 66 -4.50 -13.65 -6.35
CA ARG A 66 -3.15 -14.19 -6.16
C ARG A 66 -3.01 -15.07 -4.92
N VAL A 67 -3.97 -15.02 -3.99
CA VAL A 67 -4.05 -15.92 -2.82
C VAL A 67 -4.80 -17.22 -3.15
N GLU A 68 -5.69 -17.21 -4.15
CA GLU A 68 -6.49 -18.38 -4.57
C GLU A 68 -5.80 -19.28 -5.61
N LYS A 69 -4.53 -19.03 -5.96
CA LYS A 69 -3.71 -19.88 -6.82
C LYS A 69 -2.54 -20.46 -6.04
#